data_AF-K1TXG2-F1
#
_entry.id   AF-K1TXG2-F1
#
_cell.length_a   1.000
_cell.length_b   1.000
_cell.length_c   1.000
_cell.angle_alpha   90.00
_cell.angle_beta   90.00
_cell.angle_gamma   90.00
#
_symmetry.space_group_name_H-M   'P 1'
#
loop_
_entity.id
_entity.type
_entity.pdbx_description
1 polymer ?
#
loop_
_entity_poly.entity_id
_entity_poly.type
_entity_poly.pdbx_seq_one_letter_code
_entity_poly.pdbx_strand_id
1 'polypeptide(L)'
;ACFGVAIAGLMYIILSTLFKIFGVKKVMRYFPPIVTGPIIIAIGLTLSSSAITNCRANWLVAVVAILIVIGFNMWGKGMAKIIPILLGVLGSYIFALIVDPAERASVAAAVSSAKWFGLPIFWKNSVFHLFAGPVDSGVLWSAVLTVVPLSLATMVEHIGDICAISSTCGKNFMVDPGFHRTLPGRRPGHHPRFPLRRSGQHHLR
;
A
#
# COMPACT_ATOMS: atom_id res chain seq x y z
N ALA A 1 -9.61 11.19 11.47
CA ALA A 1 -8.89 10.33 10.49
C ALA A 1 -8.33 11.12 9.30
N CYS A 2 -9.16 11.71 8.42
CA CYS A 2 -8.68 12.38 7.20
C CYS A 2 -7.69 13.53 7.44
N PHE A 3 -7.86 14.31 8.51
CA PHE A 3 -6.88 15.33 8.91
C PHE A 3 -5.51 14.72 9.29
N GLY A 4 -5.51 13.59 10.01
CA GLY A 4 -4.28 12.84 10.31
C GLY A 4 -3.60 12.30 9.05
N VAL A 5 -4.38 11.84 8.06
CA VAL A 5 -3.86 11.40 6.74
C VAL A 5 -3.25 12.58 5.97
N ALA A 6 -3.87 13.76 6.01
CA ALA A 6 -3.31 14.95 5.38
C ALA A 6 -1.96 15.35 6.01
N ILE A 7 -1.86 15.30 7.34
CA ILE A 7 -0.59 15.56 8.06
C ILE A 7 0.44 14.47 7.79
N ALA A 8 0.05 13.20 7.69
CA ALA A 8 0.94 12.12 7.27
C ALA A 8 1.50 12.34 5.86
N GLY A 9 0.70 12.85 4.92
CA GLY A 9 1.16 13.25 3.60
C GLY A 9 2.18 14.39 3.66
N LEU A 10 1.95 15.40 4.50
CA LEU A 10 2.93 16.46 4.75
C LEU A 10 4.24 15.93 5.35
N MET A 11 4.13 14.97 6.28
CA MET A 11 5.28 14.29 6.87
C MET A 11 6.12 13.58 5.80
N TYR A 12 5.48 12.99 4.80
CA TYR A 12 6.16 12.36 3.65
C TYR A 12 7.02 13.36 2.86
N ILE A 13 6.52 14.58 2.64
CA ILE A 13 7.26 15.66 1.95
C ILE A 13 8.45 16.12 2.80
N ILE A 14 8.25 16.29 4.11
CA ILE A 14 9.30 16.69 5.05
C ILE A 14 10.42 15.64 5.06
N LEU A 15 10.09 14.36 5.25
CA LEU A 15 11.08 13.29 5.28
C LEU A 15 11.76 13.09 3.92
N SER A 16 11.02 13.20 2.81
CA SER A 16 11.62 13.15 1.48
C SER A 16 12.65 14.27 1.27
N THR A 17 12.37 15.47 1.79
CA THR A 17 13.29 16.61 1.72
C THR A 17 14.50 16.38 2.61
N LEU A 18 14.30 15.85 3.82
CA LEU A 18 15.37 15.50 4.74
C LEU A 18 16.33 14.47 4.14
N PHE A 19 15.79 13.40 3.53
CA PHE A 19 16.61 12.38 2.87
C PHE A 19 17.39 12.90 1.65
N LYS A 20 16.85 13.90 0.95
CA LYS A 20 17.59 14.60 -0.11
C LYS A 20 18.83 15.32 0.44
N ILE A 21 18.71 15.95 1.61
CA ILE A 21 19.79 16.70 2.26
C ILE A 21 20.82 15.75 2.88
N PHE A 22 20.38 14.70 3.57
CA PHE A 22 21.25 13.75 4.27
C PHE A 22 21.95 12.74 3.35
N GLY A 23 21.43 12.54 2.14
CA GLY A 23 21.99 11.67 1.12
C GLY A 23 21.64 10.18 1.32
N VAL A 24 21.37 9.50 0.22
CA VAL A 24 20.87 8.10 0.20
C VAL A 24 21.79 7.13 0.94
N LYS A 25 23.11 7.32 0.87
CA LYS A 25 24.09 6.42 1.49
C LYS A 25 23.98 6.37 3.02
N LYS A 26 23.63 7.48 3.68
CA LYS A 26 23.40 7.49 5.14
C LYS A 26 22.09 6.81 5.50
N VAL A 27 21.03 7.03 4.72
CA VAL A 27 19.72 6.40 4.92
C VAL A 27 19.82 4.87 4.85
N MET A 28 20.57 4.36 3.87
CA MET A 28 20.82 2.92 3.72
C MET A 28 21.56 2.28 4.90
N ARG A 29 22.29 3.07 5.70
CA ARG A 29 22.94 2.58 6.93
C ARG A 29 21.95 2.46 8.09
N TYR A 30 20.92 3.31 8.14
CA TYR A 30 19.88 3.25 9.18
C TYR A 30 18.83 2.18 8.91
N PHE A 31 18.57 1.87 7.64
CA PHE A 31 17.57 0.87 7.25
C PHE A 31 18.21 -0.30 6.47
N PRO A 32 19.10 -1.10 7.12
CA PRO A 32 19.64 -2.29 6.48
C PRO A 32 18.54 -3.36 6.31
N PRO A 33 18.71 -4.33 5.40
CA PRO A 33 17.73 -5.41 5.16
C PRO A 33 17.30 -6.18 6.40
N ILE A 34 18.21 -6.30 7.39
CA ILE A 34 17.94 -6.95 8.68
C ILE A 34 16.91 -6.20 9.55
N VAL A 35 16.68 -4.91 9.29
CA VAL A 35 15.68 -4.08 9.99
C VAL A 35 14.40 -3.95 9.17
N THR A 36 14.52 -3.76 7.85
CA THR A 36 13.34 -3.55 6.99
C THR A 36 12.49 -4.81 6.85
N GLY A 37 13.10 -6.00 6.77
CA GLY A 37 12.40 -7.28 6.68
C GLY A 37 11.43 -7.54 7.85
N PRO A 38 11.91 -7.51 9.12
CA PRO A 38 11.05 -7.68 10.28
C PRO A 38 9.91 -6.66 10.37
N ILE A 39 10.15 -5.40 10.00
CA ILE A 39 9.11 -4.35 9.99
C ILE A 39 8.00 -4.70 9.01
N ILE A 40 8.34 -5.13 7.78
CA ILE A 40 7.34 -5.52 6.77
C ILE A 40 6.54 -6.75 7.23
N ILE A 41 7.22 -7.74 7.82
CA ILE A 41 6.56 -8.93 8.39
C ILE A 41 5.57 -8.52 9.49
N ALA A 42 5.97 -7.60 10.39
CA ALA A 42 5.09 -7.10 11.44
C ALA A 42 3.86 -6.36 10.88
N ILE A 43 4.03 -5.51 9.86
CA ILE A 43 2.92 -4.83 9.19
C ILE A 43 1.95 -5.87 8.61
N GLY A 44 2.46 -6.87 7.88
CA GLY A 44 1.65 -7.95 7.33
C GLY A 44 0.88 -8.76 8.39
N LEU A 45 1.52 -9.09 9.51
CA LEU A 45 0.90 -9.80 10.63
C LEU A 45 -0.17 -8.97 11.35
N THR A 46 -0.03 -7.65 11.41
CA THR A 46 -1.10 -6.80 11.98
C THR A 46 -2.33 -6.74 11.07
N LEU A 47 -2.13 -6.72 9.75
CA LEU A 47 -3.23 -6.72 8.76
C LEU A 47 -3.96 -8.07 8.66
N SER A 48 -3.30 -9.19 8.98
CA SER A 48 -3.92 -10.51 8.90
C SER A 48 -5.11 -10.66 9.85
N SER A 49 -5.10 -9.98 11.01
CA SER A 49 -6.22 -10.00 11.96
C SER A 49 -7.51 -9.39 11.36
N SER A 50 -7.36 -8.30 10.62
CA SER A 50 -8.48 -7.69 9.89
C SER A 50 -9.00 -8.63 8.80
N ALA A 51 -8.11 -9.28 8.04
CA ALA A 51 -8.49 -10.25 7.03
C ALA A 51 -9.32 -11.40 7.63
N ILE A 52 -8.89 -11.98 8.75
CA ILE A 52 -9.62 -13.06 9.43
C ILE A 52 -11.00 -12.58 9.90
N THR A 53 -11.09 -11.37 10.43
CA THR A 53 -12.37 -10.79 10.87
C THR A 53 -13.35 -10.64 9.71
N ASN A 54 -12.88 -10.25 8.53
CA ASN A 54 -13.70 -10.21 7.32
C ASN A 54 -14.08 -11.62 6.82
N CYS A 55 -13.17 -12.60 6.89
CA CYS A 55 -13.49 -13.98 6.53
C CYS A 55 -14.55 -14.62 7.44
N ARG A 56 -14.65 -14.19 8.70
CA ARG A 56 -15.69 -14.66 9.64
C ARG A 56 -17.11 -14.33 9.19
N ALA A 57 -17.30 -13.30 8.37
CA ALA A 57 -18.62 -12.98 7.82
C ALA A 57 -19.14 -14.11 6.93
N ASN A 58 -18.27 -14.70 6.10
CA ASN A 58 -18.63 -15.77 5.17
C ASN A 58 -17.42 -16.67 4.85
N TRP A 59 -17.17 -17.66 5.72
CA TRP A 59 -16.04 -18.59 5.57
C TRP A 59 -16.06 -19.37 4.26
N LEU A 60 -17.25 -19.72 3.77
CA LEU A 60 -17.41 -20.49 2.53
C LEU A 60 -16.89 -19.70 1.32
N VAL A 61 -17.26 -18.41 1.22
CA VAL A 61 -16.78 -17.50 0.17
C VAL A 61 -15.27 -17.28 0.31
N ALA A 62 -14.76 -17.11 1.52
CA ALA A 62 -13.34 -16.91 1.77
C ALA A 62 -12.48 -18.12 1.33
N VAL A 63 -12.92 -19.34 1.64
CA VAL A 63 -12.24 -20.58 1.20
C VAL A 63 -12.25 -20.69 -0.32
N VAL A 64 -13.40 -20.41 -0.95
CA VAL A 64 -13.51 -20.41 -2.42
C VAL A 64 -12.57 -19.38 -3.05
N ALA A 65 -12.47 -18.17 -2.49
CA ALA A 65 -11.52 -17.16 -2.96
C ALA A 65 -10.08 -17.68 -2.95
N ILE A 66 -9.64 -18.28 -1.83
CA ILE A 66 -8.29 -18.83 -1.68
C ILE A 66 -8.05 -19.98 -2.67
N LEU A 67 -9.01 -20.90 -2.82
CA LEU A 67 -8.91 -22.01 -3.76
C LEU A 67 -8.76 -21.53 -5.21
N ILE A 68 -9.52 -20.51 -5.60
CA ILE A 68 -9.43 -19.91 -6.93
C ILE A 68 -8.05 -19.28 -7.15
N VAL A 69 -7.54 -18.51 -6.18
CA VAL A 69 -6.21 -17.89 -6.27
C VAL A 69 -5.11 -18.94 -6.39
N ILE A 70 -5.13 -19.98 -5.56
CA ILE A 70 -4.15 -21.08 -5.59
C ILE A 70 -4.25 -21.84 -6.92
N GLY A 71 -5.47 -22.15 -7.37
CA GLY A 71 -5.71 -22.86 -8.62
C GLY A 71 -5.16 -22.13 -9.84
N PHE A 72 -5.41 -20.82 -9.95
CA PHE A 72 -4.86 -20.00 -11.04
C PHE A 72 -3.35 -19.75 -10.90
N ASN A 73 -2.80 -19.73 -9.69
CA ASN A 73 -1.35 -19.61 -9.49
C ASN A 73 -0.61 -20.87 -9.97
N MET A 74 -1.14 -22.06 -9.66
CA MET A 74 -0.52 -23.34 -9.99
C MET A 74 -0.77 -23.78 -11.45
N TRP A 75 -2.03 -23.76 -11.90
CA TRP A 75 -2.42 -24.28 -13.23
C TRP A 75 -2.66 -23.20 -14.28
N GLY A 76 -2.62 -21.91 -13.90
CA GLY A 76 -2.81 -20.80 -14.83
C GLY A 76 -1.75 -20.78 -15.93
N LYS A 77 -2.19 -20.56 -17.16
CA LYS A 77 -1.32 -20.35 -18.33
C LYS A 77 -1.40 -18.90 -18.80
N GLY A 78 -0.28 -18.39 -19.30
CA GLY A 78 -0.19 -17.03 -19.85
C GLY A 78 -0.60 -15.96 -18.84
N MET A 79 -1.56 -15.11 -19.22
CA MET A 79 -1.98 -13.95 -18.44
C MET A 79 -2.65 -14.31 -17.10
N ALA A 80 -3.35 -15.44 -17.02
CA ALA A 80 -4.06 -15.86 -15.80
C ALA A 80 -3.11 -16.12 -14.60
N LYS A 81 -1.85 -16.50 -14.86
CA LYS A 81 -0.84 -16.70 -13.82
C LYS A 81 -0.29 -15.39 -13.25
N ILE A 82 -0.45 -14.28 -13.97
CA ILE A 82 0.05 -12.95 -13.58
C ILE A 82 -0.94 -12.24 -12.65
N ILE A 83 -2.25 -12.48 -12.83
CA ILE A 83 -3.33 -11.81 -12.09
C ILE A 83 -4.21 -12.75 -11.22
N PRO A 84 -3.64 -13.73 -10.49
CA PRO A 84 -4.44 -14.73 -9.78
C PRO A 84 -5.31 -14.13 -8.66
N ILE A 85 -4.84 -13.07 -8.00
CA ILE A 85 -5.58 -12.38 -6.93
C ILE A 85 -6.86 -11.73 -7.48
N LEU A 86 -6.78 -11.06 -8.63
CA LEU A 86 -7.93 -10.40 -9.26
C LEU A 86 -8.99 -11.43 -9.67
N LEU A 87 -8.56 -12.54 -10.27
CA LEU A 87 -9.45 -13.64 -10.64
C LEU A 87 -10.09 -14.29 -9.41
N GLY A 88 -9.34 -14.43 -8.31
CA GLY A 88 -9.85 -14.86 -7.02
C GLY A 88 -10.99 -13.99 -6.51
N VAL A 89 -10.77 -12.69 -6.43
CA VAL A 89 -11.77 -11.72 -5.94
C VAL A 89 -13.03 -11.74 -6.81
N LEU A 90 -12.87 -11.69 -8.14
CA LEU A 90 -14.00 -11.73 -9.08
C LEU A 90 -14.77 -13.05 -8.99
N GLY A 91 -14.07 -14.17 -8.97
CA GLY A 91 -14.68 -15.50 -8.90
C GLY A 91 -15.41 -15.72 -7.57
N SER A 92 -14.82 -15.34 -6.45
CA SER A 92 -15.47 -15.44 -5.15
C SER A 92 -16.67 -14.51 -5.02
N TYR A 93 -16.63 -13.34 -5.66
CA TYR A 93 -17.74 -12.40 -5.66
C TYR A 93 -18.94 -12.95 -6.44
N ILE A 94 -18.72 -13.50 -7.64
CA ILE A 94 -19.77 -14.17 -8.43
C ILE A 94 -20.36 -15.35 -7.64
N PHE A 95 -19.50 -16.12 -6.98
CA PHE A 95 -19.93 -17.23 -6.14
C PHE A 95 -20.77 -16.77 -4.94
N ALA A 96 -20.39 -15.67 -4.27
CA ALA A 96 -21.17 -15.08 -3.18
C ALA A 96 -22.57 -14.67 -3.63
N LEU A 97 -22.70 -14.10 -4.84
CA LEU A 97 -24.01 -13.77 -5.41
C LEU A 97 -24.87 -15.01 -5.68
N ILE A 98 -24.30 -16.18 -5.92
CA ILE A 98 -25.11 -17.40 -6.16
C ILE A 98 -25.57 -18.00 -4.82
N VAL A 99 -24.65 -18.08 -3.85
CA VAL A 99 -24.87 -18.80 -2.59
C VAL A 99 -25.63 -17.97 -1.55
N ASP A 100 -25.46 -16.65 -1.52
CA ASP A 100 -26.07 -15.79 -0.50
C ASP A 100 -27.17 -14.90 -1.11
N PRO A 101 -28.46 -15.17 -0.82
CA PRO A 101 -29.56 -14.30 -1.20
C PRO A 101 -29.50 -12.90 -0.58
N ALA A 102 -28.94 -12.75 0.62
CA ALA A 102 -28.86 -11.47 1.32
C ALA A 102 -27.85 -10.53 0.64
N GLU A 103 -26.71 -11.06 0.20
CA GLU A 103 -25.71 -10.30 -0.58
C GLU A 103 -26.29 -9.84 -1.92
N ARG A 104 -27.04 -10.70 -2.62
CA ARG A 104 -27.75 -10.29 -3.85
C ARG A 104 -28.73 -9.14 -3.61
N ALA A 105 -29.53 -9.22 -2.56
CA ALA A 105 -30.48 -8.18 -2.22
C ALA A 105 -29.79 -6.87 -1.85
N SER A 106 -28.69 -6.95 -1.08
CA SER A 106 -27.85 -5.81 -0.69
C SER A 106 -27.25 -5.11 -1.91
N VAL A 107 -26.64 -5.87 -2.83
CA VAL A 107 -26.05 -5.32 -4.06
C VAL A 107 -27.13 -4.71 -4.96
N ALA A 108 -28.27 -5.37 -5.14
CA ALA A 108 -29.37 -4.83 -5.93
C ALA A 108 -29.89 -3.50 -5.35
N ALA A 109 -30.05 -3.41 -4.04
CA ALA A 109 -30.48 -2.19 -3.36
C ALA A 109 -29.42 -1.07 -3.44
N ALA A 110 -28.14 -1.40 -3.32
CA ALA A 110 -27.04 -0.44 -3.45
C ALA A 110 -26.94 0.11 -4.88
N VAL A 111 -27.11 -0.73 -5.89
CA VAL A 111 -27.05 -0.32 -7.31
C VAL A 111 -28.29 0.49 -7.69
N SER A 112 -29.48 0.13 -7.21
CA SER A 112 -30.72 0.88 -7.51
C SER A 112 -30.76 2.27 -6.87
N SER A 113 -30.08 2.44 -5.72
CA SER A 113 -29.99 3.72 -5.01
C SER A 113 -28.75 4.55 -5.40
N ALA A 114 -27.87 4.02 -6.24
CA ALA A 114 -26.65 4.69 -6.65
C ALA A 114 -26.95 5.84 -7.64
N LYS A 115 -26.33 7.00 -7.39
CA LYS A 115 -26.36 8.12 -8.33
C LYS A 115 -25.41 7.83 -9.49
N TRP A 116 -25.86 8.08 -10.72
CA TRP A 116 -25.04 7.97 -11.94
C TRP A 116 -23.78 8.85 -11.88
N PHE A 117 -23.89 10.03 -11.26
CA PHE A 117 -22.77 10.92 -10.98
C PHE A 117 -22.80 11.32 -9.51
N GLY A 118 -21.81 10.86 -8.75
CA GLY A 118 -21.56 11.25 -7.37
C GLY A 118 -20.19 11.92 -7.25
N LEU A 119 -20.14 13.10 -6.67
CA LEU A 119 -18.86 13.68 -6.25
C LEU A 119 -18.34 12.88 -5.05
N PRO A 120 -17.09 12.36 -5.08
CA PRO A 120 -16.53 11.58 -3.97
C PRO A 120 -16.08 12.48 -2.80
N ILE A 121 -16.73 13.62 -2.60
CA ILE A 121 -16.40 14.62 -1.58
C ILE A 121 -17.54 14.64 -0.56
N PHE A 122 -17.35 13.87 0.51
CA PHE A 122 -18.24 13.89 1.65
C PHE A 122 -17.76 14.95 2.63
N TRP A 123 -18.35 16.14 2.59
CA TRP A 123 -17.95 17.30 3.41
C TRP A 123 -17.79 16.99 4.89
N LYS A 124 -18.70 16.17 5.47
CA LYS A 124 -18.66 15.78 6.89
C LYS A 124 -17.48 14.88 7.26
N ASN A 125 -17.00 14.06 6.33
CA ASN A 125 -15.96 13.05 6.57
C ASN A 125 -14.61 13.44 5.95
N SER A 126 -14.52 14.62 5.32
CA SER A 126 -13.32 15.07 4.61
C SER A 126 -12.52 16.08 5.44
N VAL A 127 -11.27 16.33 5.03
CA VAL A 127 -10.41 17.38 5.62
C VAL A 127 -11.10 18.75 5.59
N PHE A 128 -11.99 18.96 4.63
CA PHE A 128 -12.77 20.19 4.47
C PHE A 128 -13.75 20.49 5.62
N HIS A 129 -14.13 19.49 6.44
CA HIS A 129 -14.94 19.72 7.64
C HIS A 129 -14.23 20.65 8.65
N LEU A 130 -12.89 20.71 8.59
CA LEU A 130 -12.08 21.61 9.41
C LEU A 130 -12.42 23.10 9.17
N PHE A 131 -12.92 23.45 7.98
CA PHE A 131 -13.25 24.82 7.59
C PHE A 131 -14.75 25.16 7.74
N ALA A 132 -15.59 24.18 8.09
CA ALA A 132 -17.05 24.30 8.00
C ALA A 132 -17.80 24.24 9.36
N GLY A 133 -17.11 24.02 10.49
CA GLY A 133 -17.78 23.91 11.79
C GLY A 133 -16.84 23.80 13.00
N PRO A 134 -17.40 23.67 14.22
CA PRO A 134 -16.61 23.52 15.45
C PRO A 134 -15.81 22.23 15.44
N VAL A 135 -14.54 22.32 15.82
CA VAL A 135 -13.60 21.21 15.76
C VAL A 135 -13.18 20.81 17.15
N ASP A 136 -13.30 19.52 17.46
CA ASP A 136 -12.79 18.96 18.71
C ASP A 136 -11.27 18.77 18.61
N SER A 137 -10.53 19.61 19.33
CA SER A 137 -9.07 19.58 19.41
C SER A 137 -8.53 18.24 19.91
N GLY A 138 -9.27 17.52 20.78
CA GLY A 138 -8.87 16.20 21.27
C GLY A 138 -8.91 15.12 20.18
N VAL A 139 -9.93 15.15 19.33
CA VAL A 139 -10.07 14.23 18.20
C VAL A 139 -9.05 14.52 17.09
N LEU A 140 -8.70 15.80 16.89
CA LEU A 140 -7.63 16.21 15.98
C LEU A 140 -6.27 15.66 16.42
N TRP A 141 -5.89 15.91 17.68
CA TRP A 141 -4.58 15.47 18.18
C TRP A 141 -4.46 13.96 18.26
N SER A 142 -5.50 13.25 18.70
CA SER A 142 -5.52 11.78 18.68
C SER A 142 -5.39 11.21 17.26
N ALA A 143 -6.03 11.82 16.26
CA ALA A 143 -5.87 11.43 14.86
C ALA A 143 -4.45 11.67 14.33
N VAL A 144 -3.79 12.75 14.74
CA VAL A 144 -2.39 13.03 14.35
C VAL A 144 -1.45 12.01 15.00
N LEU A 145 -1.56 11.81 16.30
CA LEU A 145 -0.68 10.92 17.06
C LEU A 145 -0.82 9.45 16.66
N THR A 146 -1.99 9.04 16.16
CA THR A 146 -2.19 7.67 15.66
C THR A 146 -1.72 7.48 14.22
N VAL A 147 -1.93 8.47 13.34
CA VAL A 147 -1.66 8.33 11.89
C VAL A 147 -0.22 8.71 11.51
N VAL A 148 0.41 9.64 12.22
CA VAL A 148 1.79 10.09 11.90
C VAL A 148 2.83 8.96 12.10
N PRO A 149 2.83 8.18 13.19
CA PRO A 149 3.75 7.06 13.31
C PRO A 149 3.53 5.99 12.23
N LEU A 150 2.27 5.78 11.82
CA LEU A 150 1.94 4.86 10.75
C LEU A 150 2.57 5.30 9.41
N SER A 151 2.66 6.59 9.13
CA SER A 151 3.31 7.09 7.91
C SER A 151 4.82 6.88 7.88
N LEU A 152 5.47 6.82 9.05
CA LEU A 152 6.88 6.42 9.14
C LEU A 152 7.04 4.93 8.79
N ALA A 153 6.13 4.08 9.26
CA ALA A 153 6.14 2.65 8.94
C ALA A 153 5.95 2.42 7.42
N THR A 154 5.01 3.12 6.78
CA THR A 154 4.81 3.02 5.33
C THR A 154 5.98 3.59 4.51
N MET A 155 6.74 4.55 5.04
CA MET A 155 8.01 4.95 4.41
C MET A 155 9.05 3.84 4.42
N VAL A 156 9.17 3.10 5.53
CA VAL A 156 10.08 1.96 5.63
C VAL A 156 9.65 0.81 4.72
N GLU A 157 8.35 0.56 4.61
CA GLU A 157 7.76 -0.36 3.64
C GLU A 157 8.15 0.02 2.20
N HIS A 158 7.96 1.28 1.81
CA HIS A 158 8.33 1.77 0.48
C HIS A 158 9.85 1.64 0.20
N ILE A 159 10.71 1.79 1.22
CA ILE A 159 12.15 1.49 1.08
C ILE A 159 12.36 0.01 0.78
N GLY A 160 11.72 -0.87 1.55
CA GLY A 160 11.81 -2.31 1.40
C GLY A 160 11.37 -2.79 0.01
N ASP A 161 10.27 -2.25 -0.50
CA ASP A 161 9.79 -2.56 -1.84
C ASP A 161 10.79 -2.15 -2.92
N ILE A 162 11.39 -0.96 -2.81
CA ILE A 162 12.45 -0.53 -3.74
C ILE A 162 13.67 -1.45 -3.62
N CYS A 163 14.05 -1.91 -2.43
CA CYS A 163 15.11 -2.91 -2.26
C CYS A 163 14.80 -4.21 -3.02
N ALA A 164 13.58 -4.73 -2.85
CA ALA A 164 13.13 -6.00 -3.42
C ALA A 164 13.00 -5.93 -4.95
N ILE A 165 12.51 -4.81 -5.48
CA ILE A 165 12.46 -4.57 -6.93
C ILE A 165 13.88 -4.41 -7.49
N SER A 166 14.76 -3.70 -6.79
CA SER A 166 16.17 -3.53 -7.16
C SER A 166 16.91 -4.85 -7.27
N SER A 167 16.69 -5.79 -6.34
CA SER A 167 17.29 -7.12 -6.38
C SER A 167 16.71 -7.98 -7.50
N THR A 168 15.40 -7.90 -7.75
CA THR A 168 14.73 -8.65 -8.83
C THR A 168 15.16 -8.16 -10.22
N CYS A 169 15.33 -6.84 -10.41
CA CYS A 169 15.73 -6.25 -11.68
C CYS A 169 17.26 -6.13 -11.88
N GLY A 170 18.07 -6.47 -10.86
CA GLY A 170 19.53 -6.35 -10.90
C GLY A 170 20.05 -4.91 -11.05
N LYS A 171 19.27 -3.91 -10.65
CA LYS A 171 19.61 -2.47 -10.78
C LYS A 171 19.29 -1.72 -9.49
N ASN A 172 20.25 -0.92 -9.01
CA ASN A 172 20.11 -0.18 -7.76
C ASN A 172 19.27 1.12 -7.92
N PHE A 173 17.95 0.97 -7.80
CA PHE A 173 17.00 2.08 -7.90
C PHE A 173 17.08 3.11 -6.77
N MET A 174 17.76 2.80 -5.66
CA MET A 174 17.97 3.78 -4.59
C MET A 174 18.97 4.85 -4.97
N VAL A 175 19.94 4.49 -5.83
CA VAL A 175 21.00 5.39 -6.29
C VAL A 175 20.58 6.12 -7.57
N ASP A 176 19.96 5.41 -8.51
CA ASP A 176 19.49 5.98 -9.80
C ASP A 176 18.13 5.35 -10.16
N PRO A 177 17.01 6.10 -10.15
CA PRO A 177 16.86 7.57 -10.18
C PRO A 177 17.03 8.32 -8.86
N GLY A 178 17.20 7.62 -7.73
CA GLY A 178 17.46 8.22 -6.41
C GLY A 178 16.22 8.26 -5.51
N PHE A 179 16.40 7.91 -4.22
CA PHE A 179 15.33 7.83 -3.21
C PHE A 179 14.48 9.11 -3.05
N HIS A 180 15.09 10.28 -3.27
CA HIS A 180 14.42 11.59 -3.23
C HIS A 180 13.43 11.83 -4.39
N ARG A 181 13.46 11.01 -5.44
CA ARG A 181 12.54 11.10 -6.59
C ARG A 181 11.42 10.07 -6.51
N THR A 182 11.69 8.91 -5.91
CA THR A 182 10.70 7.84 -5.73
C THR A 182 9.67 8.19 -4.66
N LEU A 183 10.09 8.77 -3.54
CA LEU A 183 9.20 9.16 -2.43
C LEU A 183 8.07 10.16 -2.81
N PRO A 184 8.33 11.25 -3.55
CA PRO A 184 7.28 12.17 -3.99
C PRO A 184 6.67 11.79 -5.35
N GLY A 185 7.03 10.64 -5.93
CA GLY A 185 6.50 10.19 -7.23
C GLY A 185 6.93 11.03 -8.45
N ARG A 186 8.10 11.70 -8.40
CA ARG A 186 8.58 12.50 -9.55
C ARG A 186 9.29 11.60 -10.57
N ARG A 187 8.80 11.63 -11.84
CA ARG A 187 9.44 10.96 -12.98
C ARG A 187 10.91 11.39 -13.14
N PRO A 188 11.83 10.46 -13.43
CA PRO A 188 13.19 10.84 -13.80
C PRO A 188 13.19 11.51 -15.17
N GLY A 189 13.70 12.75 -15.23
CA GLY A 189 14.17 13.33 -16.48
C GLY A 189 15.33 12.48 -17.00
N HIS A 190 15.27 12.15 -18.30
CA HIS A 190 16.27 11.37 -19.01
C HIS A 190 17.64 12.06 -18.89
N HIS A 191 18.55 11.51 -18.08
CA HIS A 191 19.97 11.84 -18.13
C HIS A 191 20.76 10.56 -18.46
N PRO A 192 21.84 10.66 -19.25
CA PRO A 192 22.43 9.52 -19.93
C PRO A 192 23.20 8.62 -18.96
N ARG A 193 23.14 7.33 -19.29
CA ARG A 193 23.69 6.17 -18.59
C ARG A 193 25.13 6.42 -18.15
N PHE A 194 25.40 6.41 -16.85
CA PHE A 194 26.74 6.16 -16.34
C PHE A 194 27.02 4.65 -16.38
N PRO A 195 28.13 4.18 -16.98
CA PRO A 195 28.47 2.77 -16.97
C PRO A 195 28.89 2.37 -15.55
N LEU A 196 28.04 1.64 -14.84
CA LEU A 196 28.37 1.05 -13.55
C LEU A 196 29.39 -0.07 -13.75
N ARG A 197 30.64 0.25 -13.46
CA ARG A 197 31.76 -0.67 -13.27
C ARG A 197 31.35 -1.76 -12.27
N ARG A 198 31.35 -3.02 -12.71
CA ARG A 198 31.30 -4.21 -11.85
C ARG A 198 32.51 -4.17 -10.91
N SER A 199 32.35 -3.66 -9.69
CA SER A 199 33.34 -3.85 -8.63
C SER A 199 32.65 -3.65 -7.29
N GLY A 200 32.42 -4.75 -6.56
CA GLY A 200 31.97 -4.69 -5.17
C GLY A 200 30.93 -5.72 -4.72
N GLN A 201 30.70 -6.79 -5.47
CA GLN A 201 29.75 -7.85 -5.08
C GLN A 201 30.30 -8.83 -4.03
N HIS A 202 31.33 -8.47 -3.25
CA HIS A 202 32.05 -9.41 -2.38
C HIS A 202 31.92 -9.22 -0.87
N HIS A 203 31.15 -8.25 -0.37
CA HIS A 203 30.88 -8.16 1.07
C HIS A 203 29.39 -7.96 1.29
N LEU A 204 28.71 -9.05 1.59
CA LEU A 204 27.51 -9.21 2.43
C LEU A 204 27.08 -10.68 2.33
N ARG A 205 27.89 -11.54 2.94
CA ARG A 205 27.39 -12.72 3.66
C ARG A 205 27.12 -12.28 5.09
#